data_AF-A0A656JKD5-F1
#
_entry.id   AF-A0A656JKD5-F1
#
_cell.length_a   1.000
_cell.length_b   1.000
_cell.length_c   1.000
_cell.angle_alpha   90.00
_cell.angle_beta   90.00
_cell.angle_gamma   90.00
#
_symmetry.space_group_name_H-M   'P 1'
#
loop_
_entity.id
_entity.type
_entity.pdbx_description
1 polymer ?
#
loop_
_entity_poly.entity_id
_entity_poly.type
_entity_poly.pdbx_seq_one_letter_code
_entity_poly.pdbx_strand_id
1 'polypeptide(L)' 'IAGYDAGPVRAPLTDLTPDECDMLAALMDKQGKQ' A
#
# COMPACT_ATOMS: atom_id res chain seq x y z
N ILE A 1 -6.69 3.46 -1.68
CA ILE A 1 -5.39 3.92 -2.26
C ILE A 1 -5.50 5.42 -2.59
N ALA A 2 -4.45 6.21 -2.35
CA ALA A 2 -4.49 7.68 -2.43
C ALA A 2 -4.56 8.26 -3.87
N GLY A 3 -4.36 7.44 -4.91
CA GLY A 3 -4.54 7.84 -6.31
C GLY A 3 -3.37 8.63 -6.92
N TYR A 4 -2.26 8.76 -6.20
CA TYR A 4 -1.01 9.33 -6.68
C TYR A 4 0.18 8.48 -6.20
N ASP A 5 1.28 8.53 -6.94
CA ASP A 5 2.53 7.86 -6.57
C ASP A 5 3.20 8.56 -5.39
N ALA A 6 3.67 7.79 -4.40
CA ALA A 6 4.39 8.31 -3.23
C ALA A 6 5.90 8.43 -3.47
N GLY A 7 6.38 8.00 -4.64
CA GLY A 7 7.81 7.91 -4.96
C GLY A 7 8.45 6.65 -4.38
N PRO A 8 9.71 6.36 -4.74
CA PRO A 8 10.37 5.11 -4.37
C PRO A 8 10.62 5.04 -2.87
N VAL A 9 10.48 3.85 -2.29
CA VAL A 9 10.95 3.60 -0.93
C VAL A 9 12.48 3.71 -0.84
N ARG A 10 12.98 4.09 0.33
CA ARG A 10 14.43 4.18 0.58
C ARG A 10 14.98 2.83 1.03
N ALA A 11 16.18 2.48 0.56
CA ALA A 11 16.90 1.30 1.02
C ALA A 11 17.06 1.29 2.56
N PRO A 12 17.01 0.11 3.22
CA PRO A 12 16.96 -1.23 2.64
C PRO A 12 15.54 -1.72 2.29
N LEU A 13 14.53 -0.86 2.35
CA LEU A 13 13.16 -1.24 2.06
C LEU A 13 12.95 -1.41 0.56
N THR A 14 11.96 -2.24 0.23
CA THR A 14 11.53 -2.53 -1.14
C THR A 14 10.07 -2.17 -1.30
N ASP A 15 9.69 -1.79 -2.52
CA ASP A 15 8.30 -1.48 -2.83
C ASP A 15 7.44 -2.73 -2.69
N LEU A 16 6.18 -2.53 -2.29
CA LEU A 16 5.19 -3.60 -2.29
C LEU A 16 4.92 -4.04 -3.73
N THR A 17 4.77 -5.35 -3.92
CA THR A 17 4.27 -5.90 -5.17
C THR A 17 2.80 -5.51 -5.39
N PRO A 18 2.27 -5.61 -6.63
CA PRO A 18 0.85 -5.38 -6.90
C PRO A 18 -0.07 -6.23 -6.02
N ASP A 19 0.26 -7.52 -5.85
CA ASP A 19 -0.54 -8.44 -5.04
C ASP A 19 -0.57 -8.03 -3.55
N GLU A 20 0.57 -7.58 -3.01
CA GLU A 20 0.65 -7.08 -1.63
C GLU A 20 -0.11 -5.76 -1.45
N CYS A 21 -0.12 -4.89 -2.46
CA CYS A 21 -0.95 -3.69 -2.46
C CYS A 21 -2.45 -4.03 -2.40
N ASP A 22 -2.90 -5.04 -3.15
CA ASP A 22 -4.29 -5.50 -3.12
C ASP A 22 -4.68 -6.09 -1.76
N MET A 23 -3.80 -6.89 -1.15
CA MET A 23 -4.00 -7.40 0.21
C MET A 23 -4.10 -6.28 1.23
N LEU A 24 -3.23 -5.26 1.14
CA LEU A 24 -3.29 -4.09 2.00
C LEU A 24 -4.60 -3.33 1.83
N ALA A 25 -5.06 -3.11 0.59
CA ALA A 25 -6.32 -2.44 0.31
C ALA A 25 -7.51 -3.17 0.97
N ALA A 26 -7.57 -4.49 0.87
CA ALA A 26 -8.62 -5.29 1.53
C ALA A 26 -8.60 -5.16 3.06
N LEU A 27 -7.41 -5.07 3.67
CA LEU A 27 -7.28 -4.83 5.12
C LEU A 27 -7.74 -3.43 5.51
N MET A 28 -7.41 -2.41 4.73
CA MET A 28 -7.84 -1.03 4.95
C MET A 28 -9.37 -0.91 4.87
N ASP A 29 -9.99 -1.53 3.86
CA ASP A 29 -11.45 -1.56 3.71
C ASP A 29 -12.12 -2.24 4.91
N LYS A 30 -11.53 -3.33 5.42
CA LYS A 30 -12.03 -4.05 6.59
C LYS A 30 -11.84 -3.27 7.90
N GLN A 31 -10.75 -2.52 8.04
CA GLN A 31 -10.49 -1.70 9.23
C GLN A 31 -11.51 -0.56 9.36
N GLY A 32 -12.08 -0.09 8.25
CA GLY A 32 -13.04 1.00 8.22
C GLY A 32 -12.39 2.37 8.40
N LYS A 33 -13.21 3.43 8.57
CA LYS A 33 -12.70 4.80 8.79
C LYS A 33 -12.02 4.88 10.16
N GLN A 34 -10.76 5.32 10.17
CA GLN A 34 -10.00 5.62 11.39
C GLN A 34 -10.28 7.02 11.92
#